data_AF-L0DD65-F1
#
_entry.id   AF-L0DD65-F1
#
_cell.length_a   1.000
_cell.length_b   1.000
_cell.length_c   1.000
_cell.angle_alpha   90.00
_cell.angle_beta   90.00
_cell.angle_gamma   90.00
#
_symmetry.space_group_name_H-M   'P 1'
#
loop_
_entity.id
_entity.type
_entity.pdbx_description
1 polymer ?
#
loop_
_entity_poly.entity_id
_entity_poly.type
_entity_poly.pdbx_seq_one_letter_code
_entity_poly.pdbx_strand_id
1 'polypeptide(L)'
;MGFPHEASLASGIAISGQATARIERNLGMTPEAGRFLADLASRSGHSEGDVIRLALGMFRTALDAKETGKHFGVASSPESLDIELVGF
;
A
#
# COMPACT_ATOMS: atom_id res chain seq x y z
N MET A 1 -23.04 -19.20 -11.60
CA MET A 1 -23.70 -17.96 -11.15
C MET A 1 -22.60 -16.96 -10.84
N GLY A 2 -22.36 -15.99 -11.73
CA GLY A 2 -21.37 -14.93 -11.53
C GLY A 2 -22.10 -13.60 -11.51
N PHE A 3 -21.87 -12.79 -10.48
CA PHE A 3 -22.43 -11.44 -10.40
C PHE A 3 -21.56 -10.50 -11.25
N PRO A 4 -22.14 -9.67 -12.12
CA PRO A 4 -21.36 -8.68 -12.86
C PRO A 4 -20.94 -7.54 -11.92
N HIS A 5 -19.64 -7.23 -11.90
CA HIS A 5 -19.10 -6.05 -11.23
C HIS A 5 -19.40 -4.80 -12.06
N GLU A 6 -20.23 -3.90 -11.54
CA GLU A 6 -20.42 -2.57 -12.11
C GLU A 6 -19.30 -1.63 -11.64
N ALA A 7 -18.50 -1.14 -12.59
CA ALA A 7 -17.53 -0.08 -12.34
C ALA A 7 -18.23 1.28 -12.52
N SER A 8 -18.32 2.06 -11.43
CA SER A 8 -18.85 3.42 -11.48
C SER A 8 -17.79 4.38 -12.03
N LEU A 9 -18.03 4.95 -13.20
CA LEU A 9 -17.20 5.96 -13.83
C LEU A 9 -17.56 7.35 -13.27
N ALA A 10 -16.83 7.81 -12.27
CA ALA A 10 -16.88 9.21 -11.87
C ALA A 10 -16.32 10.08 -13.01
N SER A 11 -17.18 10.92 -13.57
CA SER A 11 -16.86 11.85 -14.66
C SER A 11 -15.90 12.93 -14.18
N GLY A 12 -14.73 13.05 -14.83
CA GLY A 12 -13.82 14.17 -14.60
C GLY A 12 -12.42 13.98 -15.15
N ILE A 13 -12.21 14.48 -16.38
CA ILE A 13 -10.93 14.85 -17.01
C ILE A 13 -10.07 13.67 -17.52
N ALA A 14 -10.10 13.49 -18.84
CA ALA A 14 -9.16 12.64 -19.58
C ALA A 14 -7.80 13.34 -19.72
N ILE A 15 -6.77 12.76 -19.09
CA ILE A 15 -5.37 12.91 -19.47
C ILE A 15 -4.95 11.56 -20.07
N SER A 16 -4.31 11.62 -21.23
CA SER A 16 -3.78 10.47 -21.97
C SER A 16 -2.87 9.60 -21.09
N GLY A 17 -3.39 8.44 -20.73
CA GLY A 17 -2.76 7.39 -19.95
C GLY A 17 -3.92 6.55 -19.44
N GLN A 18 -3.93 5.23 -19.65
CA GLN A 18 -4.96 4.39 -19.06
C GLN A 18 -5.00 4.70 -17.56
N ALA A 19 -6.04 5.41 -17.10
CA ALA A 19 -6.26 5.62 -15.69
C ALA A 19 -6.40 4.21 -15.10
N THR A 20 -5.36 3.75 -14.40
CA THR A 20 -5.42 2.50 -13.66
C THR A 20 -6.65 2.60 -12.77
N ALA A 21 -7.63 1.73 -13.00
CA ALA A 21 -8.88 1.78 -12.28
C ALA A 21 -8.58 1.79 -10.78
N ARG A 22 -8.96 2.88 -10.10
CA ARG A 22 -8.78 2.99 -8.66
C ARG A 22 -9.73 1.98 -8.01
N ILE A 23 -9.18 0.92 -7.44
CA ILE A 23 -9.97 -0.09 -6.73
C ILE A 23 -10.18 0.41 -5.30
N GLU A 24 -11.43 0.57 -4.91
CA GLU A 24 -11.83 0.92 -3.54
C GLU A 24 -12.31 -0.34 -2.80
N ARG A 25 -11.84 -0.54 -1.58
CA ARG A 25 -12.27 -1.63 -0.70
C ARG A 25 -12.59 -1.06 0.68
N ASN A 26 -13.76 -1.44 1.20
CA ASN A 26 -14.14 -1.14 2.58
C ASN A 26 -13.59 -2.23 3.50
N LEU A 27 -12.80 -1.84 4.49
CA LEU A 27 -12.20 -2.74 5.47
C LEU A 27 -12.97 -2.64 6.79
N GLY A 28 -13.56 -3.76 7.20
CA GLY A 28 -14.07 -3.89 8.57
C GLY A 28 -12.89 -4.07 9.52
N MET A 29 -12.83 -3.27 10.58
CA MET A 29 -11.76 -3.32 11.58
C MET A 29 -12.34 -3.13 12.98
N THR A 30 -11.64 -3.66 13.98
CA THR A 30 -12.00 -3.41 15.38
C THR A 30 -11.70 -1.95 15.74
N PRO A 31 -12.36 -1.38 16.78
CA PRO A 31 -12.08 -0.02 17.23
C PRO A 31 -10.61 0.20 17.63
N GLU A 32 -9.94 -0.81 18.16
CA GLU A 32 -8.53 -0.76 18.55
C GLU A 32 -7.62 -0.67 17.32
N ALA A 33 -7.91 -1.48 16.29
CA ALA A 33 -7.16 -1.45 15.04
C ALA A 33 -7.33 -0.12 14.30
N GLY A 34 -8.56 0.44 14.30
CA GLY A 34 -8.82 1.77 13.74
C GLY A 34 -8.04 2.87 14.45
N ARG A 35 -8.03 2.87 15.79
CA ARG A 35 -7.23 3.82 16.58
C ARG A 35 -5.73 3.70 16.32
N PHE A 36 -5.24 2.48 16.21
CA PHE A 36 -3.84 2.23 15.88
C PHE A 36 -3.47 2.75 14.49
N LEU A 37 -4.32 2.50 13.48
CA LEU A 37 -4.10 3.00 12.12
C LEU A 37 -4.11 4.54 12.06
N ALA A 38 -5.05 5.17 12.76
CA ALA A 38 -5.14 6.63 12.84
C ALA A 38 -3.90 7.24 13.53
N ASP A 39 -3.36 6.61 14.59
CA ASP A 39 -2.11 7.05 15.23
C ASP A 39 -0.91 6.95 14.28
N LEU A 40 -0.77 5.84 13.56
CA LEU A 40 0.28 5.67 12.56
C LEU A 40 0.20 6.72 11.44
N ALA A 41 -1.01 6.98 10.93
CA ALA A 41 -1.27 8.00 9.93
C ALA A 41 -0.85 9.39 10.42
N SER A 42 -1.27 9.76 11.64
CA SER A 42 -0.91 11.02 12.29
C SER A 42 0.61 11.17 12.45
N ARG A 43 1.29 10.16 12.98
CA ARG A 43 2.74 10.20 13.25
C ARG A 43 3.60 10.25 11.99
N SER A 44 3.10 9.70 10.89
CA SER A 44 3.82 9.65 9.61
C SER A 44 3.44 10.78 8.65
N GLY A 45 2.41 11.57 8.98
CA GLY A 45 1.90 12.63 8.08
C GLY A 45 1.18 12.11 6.85
N HIS A 46 0.75 10.84 6.86
CA HIS A 46 0.08 10.16 5.75
C HIS A 46 -1.41 9.97 6.02
N SER A 47 -2.19 9.68 4.97
CA SER A 47 -3.56 9.20 5.18
C SER A 47 -3.57 7.74 5.64
N GLU A 48 -4.63 7.30 6.32
CA GLU A 48 -4.78 5.88 6.71
C GLU A 48 -4.68 4.93 5.52
N GLY A 49 -5.20 5.36 4.35
CA GLY A 49 -5.10 4.59 3.11
C GLY A 49 -3.65 4.46 2.61
N ASP A 50 -2.85 5.51 2.76
CA ASP A 50 -1.43 5.48 2.39
C ASP A 50 -0.64 4.57 3.33
N VAL A 51 -0.92 4.62 4.64
CA VAL A 51 -0.33 3.70 5.62
C VAL A 51 -0.64 2.24 5.27
N ILE A 52 -1.87 1.93 4.84
CA ILE A 52 -2.20 0.58 4.39
C ILE A 52 -1.41 0.20 3.13
N ARG A 53 -1.33 1.09 2.13
CA ARG A 53 -0.56 0.82 0.90
C ARG A 53 0.91 0.57 1.19
N LEU A 54 1.47 1.36 2.09
CA LEU A 54 2.83 1.23 2.61
C LEU A 54 3.06 -0.13 3.25
N ALA A 55 2.19 -0.52 4.18
CA ALA A 55 2.27 -1.80 4.86
C ALA A 55 2.19 -2.97 3.86
N LEU A 56 1.30 -2.88 2.87
CA LEU A 56 1.18 -3.90 1.81
C LEU A 56 2.44 -3.96 0.94
N GLY A 57 3.03 -2.82 0.58
CA GLY A 57 4.30 -2.75 -0.17
C GLY A 57 5.45 -3.39 0.58
N MET A 58 5.58 -3.10 1.87
CA MET A 58 6.58 -3.72 2.75
C MET A 58 6.36 -5.23 2.87
N PHE A 59 5.11 -5.67 3.07
CA PHE A 59 4.79 -7.09 3.18
C PHE A 59 5.12 -7.85 1.90
N ARG A 60 4.77 -7.30 0.72
CA ARG A 60 5.16 -7.86 -0.57
C ARG A 60 6.66 -7.97 -0.72
N THR A 61 7.40 -6.91 -0.38
CA THR A 61 8.87 -6.90 -0.47
C THR A 61 9.49 -8.01 0.39
N ALA A 62 8.95 -8.24 1.59
CA ALA A 62 9.39 -9.33 2.45
C ALA A 62 9.09 -10.73 1.86
N LEU A 63 7.96 -10.90 1.17
CA LEU A 63 7.63 -12.14 0.46
C LEU A 63 8.59 -12.38 -0.72
N ASP A 64 8.80 -11.36 -1.57
CA ASP A 64 9.69 -11.43 -2.73
C ASP A 64 11.14 -11.74 -2.30
N ALA A 65 11.61 -11.14 -1.20
CA ALA A 65 12.92 -11.45 -0.62
C ALA A 65 13.01 -12.93 -0.18
N LYS A 66 11.98 -13.43 0.52
CA LYS A 66 11.95 -14.84 0.96
C LYS A 66 11.97 -15.81 -0.22
N GLU A 67 11.22 -15.53 -1.28
CA GLU A 67 11.16 -16.39 -2.47
C GLU A 67 12.50 -16.46 -3.21
N THR A 68 13.27 -15.37 -3.18
CA THR A 68 14.59 -15.28 -3.81
C THR A 68 15.75 -15.69 -2.89
N GLY A 69 15.45 -16.18 -1.67
CA GLY A 69 16.46 -16.57 -0.69
C GLY A 69 17.22 -15.40 -0.06
N LYS A 70 16.70 -14.17 -0.17
CA LYS A 70 17.26 -12.95 0.42
C LYS A 70 16.70 -12.68 1.81
N HIS A 71 17.46 -11.91 2.60
CA HIS A 71 17.05 -11.41 3.90
C HIS A 71 16.53 -9.98 3.78
N PHE A 72 15.49 -9.64 4.53
CA PHE A 72 14.93 -8.29 4.63
C PHE A 72 15.28 -7.69 6.00
N GLY A 73 15.74 -6.42 6.03
CA GLY A 73 16.16 -5.75 7.26
C GLY A 73 16.42 -4.26 7.07
N VAL A 74 16.78 -3.59 8.16
CA VAL A 74 17.17 -2.17 8.17
C VAL A 74 18.69 -2.10 8.22
N ALA A 75 19.29 -1.32 7.31
CA ALA A 75 20.72 -1.06 7.30
C ALA A 75 20.99 0.43 7.59
N SER A 76 22.05 0.71 8.34
CA SER A 76 22.47 2.08 8.65
C SER A 76 23.21 2.76 7.49
N SER A 77 23.66 1.99 6.50
CA SER A 77 24.32 2.50 5.31
C SER A 77 23.55 2.08 4.04
N PRO A 78 23.22 3.03 3.14
CA PRO A 78 22.53 2.73 1.88
C PRO A 78 23.29 1.76 0.98
N GLU A 79 24.63 1.75 1.03
CA GLU A 79 25.45 0.85 0.19
C GLU A 79 25.32 -0.63 0.56
N SER A 80 24.70 -0.93 1.70
CA SER A 80 24.39 -2.29 2.14
C SER A 80 23.00 -2.77 1.68
N LEU A 81 22.24 -1.92 0.97
CA LEU A 81 20.89 -2.24 0.51
C LEU A 81 20.91 -2.74 -0.94
N ASP A 82 20.38 -3.95 -1.14
CA ASP A 82 20.10 -4.48 -2.48
C ASP A 82 18.87 -3.82 -3.11
N ILE A 83 17.91 -3.39 -2.28
CA ILE A 83 16.65 -2.76 -2.67
C ILE A 83 16.37 -1.64 -1.69
N GLU A 84 16.11 -0.44 -2.21
CA GLU A 84 15.69 0.72 -1.43
C GLU A 84 14.22 1.04 -1.74
N LEU A 85 13.40 1.20 -0.70
CA LEU A 85 12.02 1.65 -0.86
C LEU A 85 12.01 3.18 -0.81
N VAL A 86 12.04 3.82 -1.98
CA VAL A 86 12.11 5.28 -2.12
C VAL A 86 10.75 5.86 -2.49
N GLY A 87 10.26 6.80 -1.68
CA GLY A 87 9.09 7.62 -1.98
C GLY A 87 7.76 6.93 -1.70
N PHE A 88 6.99 7.53 -0.80
CA PHE A 88 5.60 7.21 -0.56
C PHE A 88 4.82 8.49 -0.30
#